data_AF-A0A0C5PBU0-F1
#
_entry.id   AF-A0A0C5PBU0-F1
#
_cell.length_a   1.000
_cell.length_b   1.000
_cell.length_c   1.000
_cell.angle_alpha   90.00
_cell.angle_beta   90.00
_cell.angle_gamma   90.00
#
_symmetry.space_group_name_H-M   'P 1'
#
loop_
_entity.id
_entity.type
_entity.pdbx_description
1 polymer ?
#
loop_
_entity_poly.entity_id
_entity_poly.type
_entity_poly.pdbx_seq_one_letter_code
_entity_poly.pdbx_strand_id
1 'polypeptide(L)'
;MQKINWTPEEDAILGTDSLAKVSVRLNRPTSQIQKRMKELGIAHFAQRGTPRSSVRLQAEEAQKERNKIRFIQRMRKGAVIAEGVANGYTYTALAKELGISPTAARNQFFVFLRVAMLPSMLGEEIPRDFKNIPSHVLKKAVCCVENYCLNLEKEEVRKKYFDK
;
A
#
# COMPACT_ATOMS: atom_id res chain seq x y z
N MET A 1 -29.91 27.56 -43.05
CA MET A 1 -29.14 27.01 -41.91
C MET A 1 -30.13 26.50 -40.88
N GLN A 2 -30.23 25.17 -40.68
CA GLN A 2 -31.16 24.61 -39.69
C GLN A 2 -30.69 25.01 -38.28
N LYS A 3 -31.62 25.57 -37.50
CA LYS A 3 -31.41 25.94 -36.10
C LYS A 3 -31.40 24.65 -35.29
N ILE A 4 -30.21 24.22 -34.86
CA ILE A 4 -30.05 22.99 -34.09
C ILE A 4 -30.47 23.30 -32.66
N ASN A 5 -31.62 22.79 -32.24
CA ASN A 5 -32.04 22.85 -30.85
C ASN A 5 -31.28 21.77 -30.08
N TRP A 6 -30.50 22.20 -29.08
CA TRP A 6 -29.91 21.33 -28.06
C TRP A 6 -30.88 21.22 -26.90
N THR A 7 -31.15 20.00 -26.44
CA THR A 7 -31.96 19.80 -25.23
C THR A 7 -31.09 19.77 -23.97
N PRO A 8 -31.65 20.05 -22.78
CA PRO A 8 -30.91 19.95 -21.52
C PRO A 8 -30.32 18.55 -21.27
N GLU A 9 -31.00 17.49 -21.73
CA GLU A 9 -30.53 16.10 -21.62
C GLU A 9 -29.31 15.86 -22.51
N GLU A 10 -29.27 16.46 -23.70
CA GLU A 10 -28.11 16.38 -24.59
C GLU A 10 -26.92 17.16 -24.02
N ASP A 11 -27.16 18.36 -23.48
CA ASP A 11 -26.12 19.17 -22.83
C ASP A 11 -25.52 18.44 -21.60
N ALA A 12 -26.33 17.70 -20.85
CA ALA A 12 -25.87 16.91 -19.70
C ALA A 12 -24.91 15.77 -20.08
N ILE A 13 -24.97 15.27 -21.33
CA ILE A 13 -24.10 14.21 -21.83
C ILE A 13 -22.75 14.77 -22.29
N LEU A 14 -22.66 16.07 -22.61
CA LEU A 14 -21.44 16.70 -23.12
C LEU A 14 -20.28 16.63 -22.12
N GLY A 15 -19.11 16.21 -22.60
CA GLY A 15 -17.90 16.11 -21.79
C GLY A 15 -17.86 14.93 -20.80
N THR A 16 -18.91 14.11 -20.71
CA THR A 16 -18.93 12.90 -19.84
C THR A 16 -18.07 11.76 -20.38
N ASP A 17 -17.86 11.69 -21.71
CA ASP A 17 -17.03 10.70 -22.39
C ASP A 17 -16.35 11.35 -23.61
N SER A 18 -15.52 10.58 -24.32
CA SER A 18 -14.90 10.92 -25.59
C SER A 18 -15.92 11.38 -26.65
N LEU A 19 -15.49 12.31 -27.50
CA LEU A 19 -16.31 12.85 -28.58
C LEU A 19 -16.91 11.76 -29.48
N ALA A 20 -16.16 10.70 -29.77
CA ALA A 20 -16.62 9.60 -30.62
C ALA A 20 -17.83 8.89 -30.00
N LYS A 21 -17.78 8.59 -28.70
CA LYS A 21 -18.90 7.93 -28.01
C LYS A 21 -20.08 8.87 -27.79
N VAL A 22 -19.84 10.14 -27.46
CA VAL A 22 -20.90 11.15 -27.34
C VAL A 22 -21.58 11.36 -28.71
N SER A 23 -20.81 11.33 -29.80
CA SER A 23 -21.32 11.43 -31.17
C SER A 23 -22.24 10.27 -31.53
N VAL A 24 -21.85 9.04 -31.21
CA VAL A 24 -22.71 7.86 -31.39
C VAL A 24 -23.95 7.96 -30.49
N ARG A 25 -23.80 8.36 -29.23
CA ARG A 25 -24.91 8.41 -28.26
C ARG A 25 -25.95 9.47 -28.59
N LEU A 26 -25.53 10.63 -29.08
CA LEU A 26 -26.42 11.73 -29.46
C LEU A 26 -26.81 11.68 -30.95
N ASN A 27 -26.25 10.75 -31.72
CA ASN A 27 -26.36 10.68 -33.18
C ASN A 27 -26.06 12.04 -33.86
N ARG A 28 -25.00 12.72 -33.39
CA ARG A 28 -24.61 14.07 -33.85
C ARG A 28 -23.16 14.12 -34.29
N PRO A 29 -22.80 14.93 -35.31
CA PRO A 29 -21.42 15.10 -35.72
C PRO A 29 -20.54 15.65 -34.59
N THR A 30 -19.31 15.14 -34.49
CA THR A 30 -18.32 15.59 -33.50
C THR A 30 -18.04 17.09 -33.56
N SER A 31 -18.12 17.71 -34.75
CA SER A 31 -17.95 19.15 -34.96
C SER A 31 -19.04 19.99 -34.28
N GLN A 32 -20.29 19.52 -34.27
CA GLN A 32 -21.39 20.21 -33.60
C GLN A 32 -21.27 20.11 -32.08
N ILE A 33 -20.87 18.92 -31.60
CA ILE A 33 -20.59 18.66 -30.19
C ILE A 33 -19.45 19.57 -29.70
N GLN A 34 -18.36 19.68 -30.45
CA GLN A 34 -17.25 20.58 -30.16
C GLN A 34 -17.68 22.05 -30.08
N LYS A 35 -18.48 22.50 -31.05
CA LYS A 35 -19.01 23.86 -31.07
C LYS A 35 -19.85 24.13 -29.83
N ARG A 36 -20.77 23.21 -29.48
CA ARG A 36 -21.62 23.34 -28.29
C ARG A 36 -20.83 23.31 -26.99
N MET A 37 -19.85 22.42 -26.87
CA MET A 37 -18.95 22.37 -25.71
C MET A 37 -18.18 23.68 -25.55
N LYS A 38 -17.75 24.32 -26.65
CA LYS A 38 -17.09 25.64 -26.61
C LYS A 38 -18.06 26.75 -26.18
N GLU A 39 -19.30 26.74 -26.65
CA GLU A 39 -20.34 27.70 -26.23
C GLU A 39 -20.66 27.58 -24.73
N LEU A 40 -20.63 26.36 -24.18
CA LEU A 40 -20.89 26.07 -22.76
C LEU A 40 -19.63 26.10 -21.87
N GLY A 41 -18.45 26.34 -22.43
CA GLY A 41 -17.18 26.32 -21.68
C GLY A 41 -16.75 24.95 -21.16
N ILE A 42 -17.25 23.85 -21.73
CA ILE A 42 -16.93 22.48 -21.30
C ILE A 42 -15.62 22.03 -21.94
N ALA A 43 -14.63 21.71 -21.11
CA ALA A 43 -13.35 21.16 -21.56
C ALA A 43 -13.51 19.76 -22.20
N HIS A 44 -12.63 19.43 -23.16
CA HIS A 44 -12.64 18.11 -23.79
C HIS A 44 -12.36 16.99 -22.81
N PHE A 45 -13.02 15.84 -22.99
CA PHE A 45 -12.74 14.63 -22.20
C PHE A 45 -11.27 14.21 -22.26
N ALA A 46 -10.59 14.38 -23.40
CA ALA A 46 -9.15 14.11 -23.51
C ALA A 46 -8.28 15.14 -22.76
N GLN A 47 -8.77 16.37 -22.54
CA GLN A 47 -8.10 17.41 -21.76
C GLN A 47 -8.40 17.29 -20.26
N ARG A 48 -9.54 16.69 -19.89
CA ARG A 48 -9.73 16.04 -18.58
C ARG A 48 -8.94 14.74 -18.60
N GLY A 49 -7.60 14.84 -18.63
CA GLY A 49 -6.72 13.67 -18.65
C GLY A 49 -7.28 12.60 -17.73
N THR A 50 -7.35 11.35 -18.22
CA THR A 50 -7.70 10.16 -17.41
C THR A 50 -7.24 10.41 -15.99
N PRO A 51 -8.07 10.27 -14.92
CA PRO A 51 -7.68 10.84 -13.63
C PRO A 51 -6.35 10.24 -13.22
N ARG A 52 -5.28 10.99 -13.49
CA ARG A 52 -3.91 10.58 -13.19
C ARG A 52 -3.82 10.41 -11.69
N SER A 53 -4.72 11.11 -10.96
CA SER A 53 -5.08 10.92 -9.57
C SER A 53 -5.64 9.54 -9.23
N SER A 54 -6.67 8.99 -9.89
CA SER A 54 -7.26 7.70 -9.47
C SER A 54 -6.32 6.53 -9.71
N VAL A 55 -5.62 6.50 -10.84
CA VAL A 55 -4.60 5.47 -11.12
C VAL A 55 -3.38 5.63 -10.19
N ARG A 56 -2.96 6.87 -9.90
CA ARG A 56 -1.89 7.15 -8.93
C ARG A 56 -2.30 6.77 -7.50
N LEU A 57 -3.54 7.04 -7.10
CA LEU A 57 -4.08 6.67 -5.79
C LEU A 57 -4.12 5.15 -5.65
N GLN A 58 -4.62 4.44 -6.66
CA GLN A 58 -4.61 2.97 -6.70
C GLN A 58 -3.19 2.40 -6.69
N ALA A 59 -2.25 3.01 -7.42
CA ALA A 59 -0.85 2.60 -7.41
C ALA A 59 -0.16 2.89 -6.08
N GLU A 60 -0.46 4.01 -5.43
CA GLU A 60 0.04 4.40 -4.11
C GLU A 60 -0.52 3.47 -3.02
N GLU A 61 -1.80 3.14 -3.07
CA GLU A 61 -2.43 2.15 -2.18
C GLU A 61 -1.82 0.76 -2.39
N ALA A 62 -1.69 0.31 -3.63
CA ALA A 62 -1.03 -0.95 -3.95
C ALA A 62 0.44 -0.98 -3.49
N GLN A 63 1.16 0.15 -3.58
CA GLN A 63 2.53 0.26 -3.11
C GLN A 63 2.60 0.26 -1.58
N LYS A 64 1.68 0.94 -0.89
CA LYS A 64 1.54 0.90 0.57
C LYS A 64 1.30 -0.55 1.03
N GLU A 65 0.42 -1.27 0.35
CA GLU A 65 0.11 -2.66 0.68
C GLU A 65 1.33 -3.58 0.47
N ARG A 66 1.99 -3.46 -0.68
CA ARG A 66 3.26 -4.18 -0.95
C ARG A 66 4.32 -3.88 0.11
N ASN A 67 4.45 -2.61 0.53
CA ASN A 67 5.40 -2.20 1.56
C ASN A 67 5.04 -2.80 2.93
N LYS A 68 3.75 -2.86 3.27
CA LYS A 68 3.24 -3.48 4.51
C LYS A 68 3.52 -4.98 4.55
N ILE A 69 3.16 -5.72 3.50
CA ILE A 69 3.45 -7.17 3.39
C ILE A 69 4.95 -7.43 3.51
N ARG A 70 5.77 -6.65 2.80
CA ARG A 70 7.23 -6.75 2.87
C ARG A 70 7.76 -6.47 4.27
N PHE A 71 7.16 -5.52 4.98
CA PHE A 71 7.51 -5.21 6.36
C PHE A 71 7.19 -6.39 7.29
N ILE A 72 5.97 -6.95 7.23
CA ILE A 72 5.57 -8.12 8.02
C ILE A 72 6.52 -9.30 7.78
N GLN A 73 6.85 -9.60 6.51
CA GLN A 73 7.79 -10.67 6.17
C GLN A 73 9.18 -10.44 6.76
N ARG A 74 9.69 -9.20 6.72
CA ARG A 74 10.99 -8.85 7.34
C ARG A 74 10.95 -9.04 8.86
N MET A 75 9.86 -8.62 9.50
CA MET A 75 9.69 -8.75 10.94
C MET A 75 9.61 -10.21 11.38
N ARG A 76 8.83 -11.05 10.67
CA ARG A 76 8.76 -12.50 10.92
C ARG A 76 10.12 -13.18 10.77
N LYS A 77 10.87 -12.88 9.71
CA LYS A 77 12.23 -13.42 9.53
C LYS A 77 13.16 -13.00 10.66
N GLY A 78 13.11 -11.73 11.05
CA GLY A 78 13.90 -11.23 12.17
C GLY A 78 13.51 -11.86 13.51
N ALA A 79 12.23 -12.19 13.71
CA ALA A 79 11.73 -12.90 14.90
C ALA A 79 12.30 -14.32 14.98
N VAL A 80 12.29 -15.08 13.88
CA VAL A 80 12.92 -16.42 13.81
C VAL A 80 14.40 -16.35 14.16
N ILE A 81 15.11 -15.36 13.64
CA ILE A 81 16.53 -15.18 13.95
C ILE A 81 16.72 -14.80 15.42
N ALA A 82 15.87 -13.93 15.97
CA ALA A 82 15.94 -13.52 17.37
C ALA A 82 15.65 -14.66 18.34
N GLU A 83 14.69 -15.52 18.03
CA GLU A 83 14.41 -16.74 18.78
C GLU A 83 15.61 -17.71 18.73
N GLY A 84 16.19 -17.93 17.55
CA GLY A 84 17.41 -18.73 17.40
C GLY A 84 18.56 -18.19 18.25
N VAL A 85 18.82 -16.89 18.21
CA VAL A 85 19.84 -16.24 19.04
C VAL A 85 19.53 -16.40 20.53
N ALA A 86 18.26 -16.25 20.94
CA ALA A 86 17.82 -16.45 22.32
C ALA A 86 18.05 -17.89 22.82
N ASN A 87 18.06 -18.86 21.90
CA ASN A 87 18.34 -20.27 22.14
C ASN A 87 19.83 -20.64 21.95
N GLY A 88 20.71 -19.65 21.71
CA GLY A 88 22.16 -19.85 21.63
C GLY A 88 22.72 -20.15 20.22
N TYR A 89 21.89 -20.08 19.18
CA TYR A 89 22.35 -20.28 17.80
C TYR A 89 23.11 -19.05 17.28
N THR A 90 24.08 -19.30 16.40
CA THR A 90 24.84 -18.23 15.73
C THR A 90 24.14 -17.75 14.46
N TYR A 91 24.44 -16.52 14.03
CA TYR A 91 23.91 -15.99 12.76
C TYR A 91 24.29 -16.85 11.56
N THR A 92 25.46 -17.49 11.57
CA THR A 92 25.93 -18.34 10.46
C THR A 92 25.11 -19.63 10.36
N ALA A 93 24.76 -20.25 11.49
CA ALA A 93 23.88 -21.42 11.52
C ALA A 93 22.48 -21.07 11.01
N LEU A 94 21.88 -19.99 11.53
CA LEU A 94 20.55 -19.53 11.15
C LEU A 94 20.49 -19.07 9.68
N ALA A 95 21.54 -18.41 9.18
CA ALA A 95 21.62 -18.00 7.78
C ALA A 95 21.62 -19.20 6.82
N LYS A 96 22.33 -20.28 7.18
CA LYS A 96 22.35 -21.53 6.40
C LYS A 96 20.97 -22.17 6.34
N GLU A 97 20.27 -22.24 7.47
CA GLU A 97 18.92 -22.81 7.54
C GLU A 97 17.89 -21.99 6.75
N LEU A 98 17.99 -20.66 6.82
CA LEU A 98 17.09 -19.74 6.12
C LEU A 98 17.45 -19.53 4.63
N GLY A 99 18.55 -20.09 4.14
CA GLY A 99 19.02 -19.91 2.76
C GLY A 99 19.39 -18.46 2.43
N ILE A 100 19.92 -17.70 3.40
CA ILE A 100 20.33 -16.28 3.25
C ILE A 100 21.80 -16.09 3.59
N SER A 101 22.36 -14.92 3.26
CA SER A 101 23.73 -14.60 3.69
C SER A 101 23.79 -14.29 5.20
N PRO A 102 24.91 -14.59 5.89
CA PRO A 102 25.08 -14.23 7.31
C PRO A 102 24.87 -12.74 7.58
N THR A 103 25.29 -11.87 6.65
CA THR A 103 25.04 -10.41 6.71
C THR A 103 23.55 -10.09 6.63
N ALA A 104 22.80 -10.79 5.77
CA ALA A 104 21.35 -10.61 5.69
C ALA A 104 20.65 -11.05 6.98
N ALA A 105 21.08 -12.17 7.59
CA ALA A 105 20.55 -12.63 8.87
C ALA A 105 20.82 -11.59 9.99
N ARG A 106 22.06 -11.11 10.07
CA ARG A 106 22.43 -10.04 11.01
C ARG A 106 21.58 -8.77 10.80
N ASN A 107 21.42 -8.32 9.56
CA ASN A 107 20.63 -7.13 9.25
C ASN A 107 19.15 -7.29 9.61
N GLN A 108 18.56 -8.47 9.33
CA GLN A 108 17.18 -8.78 9.71
C GLN A 108 17.00 -8.79 11.22
N PHE A 109 17.95 -9.35 11.97
CA PHE A 109 17.97 -9.29 13.43
C PHE A 109 17.99 -7.84 13.94
N PHE A 110 18.87 -6.98 13.43
CA PHE A 110 18.91 -5.57 13.86
C PHE A 110 17.66 -4.78 13.50
N VAL A 111 17.06 -5.02 12.33
CA VAL A 111 15.78 -4.41 11.95
C VAL A 111 14.69 -4.85 12.93
N PHE A 112 14.64 -6.14 13.25
CA PHE A 112 13.72 -6.65 14.26
C PHE A 112 13.93 -5.99 15.61
N LEU A 113 15.17 -5.93 16.11
CA LEU A 113 15.46 -5.27 17.39
C LEU A 113 15.01 -3.81 17.37
N ARG A 114 15.35 -3.01 16.35
CA ARG A 114 14.96 -1.59 16.30
C ARG A 114 13.46 -1.36 16.40
N VAL A 115 12.65 -2.26 15.85
CA VAL A 115 11.19 -2.14 15.83
C VAL A 115 10.56 -2.75 17.07
N ALA A 116 10.96 -3.98 17.40
CA ALA A 116 10.44 -4.74 18.53
C ALA A 116 10.84 -4.12 19.87
N MET A 117 11.99 -3.43 19.90
CA MET A 117 12.57 -2.80 21.07
C MET A 117 12.27 -1.30 21.22
N LEU A 118 11.22 -0.81 20.58
CA LEU A 118 10.69 0.49 20.95
C LEU A 118 10.05 0.38 22.35
N PRO A 119 10.32 1.31 23.29
CA PRO A 119 9.77 1.26 24.65
C PRO A 119 8.24 1.12 24.68
N SER A 120 7.55 1.70 23.69
CA SER A 120 6.10 1.60 23.50
C SER A 120 5.60 0.18 23.18
N MET A 121 6.46 -0.72 22.71
CA MET A 121 6.10 -2.09 22.30
C MET A 121 6.35 -3.14 23.40
N LEU A 122 7.36 -2.94 24.25
CA LEU A 122 7.79 -3.94 25.26
C LEU A 122 7.44 -3.55 26.71
N GLY A 123 7.16 -2.27 26.98
CA GLY A 123 6.84 -1.76 28.31
C GLY A 123 8.00 -1.79 29.32
N GLU A 124 9.24 -2.00 28.86
CA GLU A 124 10.45 -2.08 29.68
C GLU A 124 11.60 -1.29 29.01
N GLU A 125 12.51 -0.74 29.82
CA GLU A 125 13.74 -0.13 29.32
C GLU A 125 14.69 -1.19 28.78
N ILE A 126 15.24 -0.94 27.60
CA ILE A 126 16.04 -1.91 26.87
C ILE A 126 17.51 -1.52 26.92
N PRO A 127 18.42 -2.48 27.17
CA PRO A 127 19.85 -2.21 27.10
C PRO A 127 20.22 -1.55 25.77
N ARG A 128 20.88 -0.38 25.85
CA ARG A 128 21.39 0.32 24.66
C ARG A 128 22.45 -0.50 23.91
N ASP A 129 23.06 -1.47 24.58
CA ASP A 129 23.97 -2.42 23.98
C ASP A 129 23.23 -3.65 23.45
N PHE A 130 23.03 -3.68 22.14
CA PHE A 130 22.41 -4.81 21.43
C PHE A 130 23.29 -6.07 21.35
N LYS A 131 24.52 -6.04 21.89
CA LYS A 131 25.42 -7.21 21.88
C LYS A 131 25.03 -8.27 22.91
N ASN A 132 24.48 -7.87 24.04
CA ASN A 132 24.21 -8.74 25.19
C ASN A 132 22.76 -8.60 25.66
N ILE A 133 21.81 -8.93 24.79
CA ILE A 133 20.39 -8.87 25.13
C ILE A 133 20.00 -10.15 25.88
N PRO A 134 19.37 -10.07 27.07
CA PRO A 134 18.93 -11.25 27.79
C PRO A 134 17.93 -12.08 26.97
N SER A 135 18.06 -13.42 27.02
CA SER A 135 17.20 -14.35 26.25
C SER A 135 15.70 -14.13 26.52
N HIS A 136 15.30 -13.86 27.76
CA HIS A 136 13.90 -13.60 28.10
C HIS A 136 13.35 -12.33 27.42
N VAL A 137 14.17 -11.29 27.26
CA VAL A 137 13.79 -10.05 26.56
C VAL A 137 13.60 -10.32 25.06
N LEU A 138 14.49 -11.11 24.45
CA LEU A 138 14.35 -11.52 23.05
C LEU A 138 13.06 -12.33 22.82
N LYS A 139 12.76 -13.29 23.70
CA LYS A 139 11.52 -14.08 23.63
C LYS A 139 10.27 -13.21 23.78
N LYS A 140 10.28 -12.24 24.70
CA LYS A 140 9.20 -11.26 24.85
C LYS A 140 9.02 -10.41 23.58
N ALA A 141 10.11 -9.94 22.99
CA ALA A 141 10.11 -9.16 21.75
C ALA A 141 9.54 -9.97 20.57
N VAL A 142 9.86 -11.26 20.46
CA VAL A 142 9.31 -12.15 19.44
C VAL A 142 7.78 -12.21 19.56
N CYS A 143 7.27 -12.48 20.78
CA CYS A 143 5.84 -12.53 21.04
C CYS A 143 5.12 -11.21 20.71
N CYS A 144 5.70 -10.06 21.09
CA CYS A 144 5.15 -8.74 20.76
C CYS A 144 5.03 -8.52 19.25
N VAL A 145 6.05 -8.89 18.48
CA VAL A 145 6.07 -8.73 17.03
C VAL A 145 5.08 -9.67 16.33
N GLU A 146 4.95 -10.90 16.80
CA GLU A 146 3.96 -11.85 16.25
C GLU A 146 2.54 -11.34 16.45
N ASN A 147 2.22 -10.89 17.67
CA ASN A 147 0.93 -10.28 17.98
C ASN A 147 0.67 -9.03 17.14
N TYR A 148 1.67 -8.17 16.97
CA TYR A 148 1.57 -6.99 16.12
C TYR A 148 1.31 -7.35 14.65
N CYS A 149 2.05 -8.32 14.10
CA CYS A 149 1.84 -8.80 12.73
C CYS A 149 0.44 -9.39 12.54
N LEU A 150 -0.04 -10.19 13.49
CA LEU A 150 -1.38 -10.77 13.47
C LEU A 150 -2.47 -9.68 13.51
N ASN A 151 -2.28 -8.64 14.32
CA ASN A 151 -3.24 -7.53 14.39
C ASN A 151 -3.26 -6.72 13.09
N LEU A 152 -2.10 -6.48 12.46
CA LEU A 152 -2.02 -5.83 11.15
C LEU A 152 -2.76 -6.61 10.05
N GLU A 153 -2.71 -7.94 10.10
CA GLU A 153 -3.44 -8.82 9.16
C GLU A 153 -4.95 -8.80 9.46
N LYS A 154 -5.36 -8.81 10.75
CA LYS A 154 -6.78 -8.78 11.16
C LYS A 154 -7.48 -7.47 10.84
N GLU A 155 -6.84 -6.32 11.04
CA GLU A 155 -7.41 -5.01 10.67
C GLU A 155 -7.72 -4.93 9.16
N GLU A 156 -6.95 -5.65 8.35
CA GLU A 156 -7.10 -5.69 6.90
C GLU A 156 -8.30 -6.54 6.47
N VAL A 157 -8.49 -7.70 7.11
CA VAL A 157 -9.71 -8.52 6.93
C VAL A 157 -10.93 -7.73 7.37
N ARG A 158 -10.86 -7.00 8.48
CA ARG A 158 -11.96 -6.16 8.96
C ARG A 158 -12.33 -5.08 7.93
N LYS A 159 -11.37 -4.29 7.47
CA LYS A 159 -11.60 -3.25 6.44
C LYS A 159 -12.12 -3.80 5.13
N LYS A 160 -11.66 -4.99 4.71
CA LYS A 160 -12.03 -5.58 3.42
C LYS A 160 -13.46 -6.17 3.40
N TYR A 161 -13.95 -6.67 4.53
CA TYR A 161 -15.19 -7.45 4.59
C TYR A 161 -16.31 -6.82 5.44
N PHE A 162 -16.00 -5.87 6.33
CA PHE A 162 -16.97 -5.32 7.28
C PHE A 162 -17.19 -3.80 7.19
N ASP A 163 -16.30 -3.04 6.54
CA ASP A 163 -16.45 -1.59 6.34
C ASP A 163 -16.96 -1.25 4.91
N LYS A 164 -17.91 -2.05 4.39
CA LYS A 164 -18.61 -1.77 3.10
C LYS A 164 -19.92 -1.03 3.32
#